data_AF-A0A1F8VS19-F1
#
_entry.id   AF-A0A1F8VS19-F1
#
_cell.length_a   1.000
_cell.length_b   1.000
_cell.length_c   1.000
_cell.angle_alpha   90.00
_cell.angle_beta   90.00
_cell.angle_gamma   90.00
#
_symmetry.space_group_name_H-M   'P 1'
#
loop_
_entity.id
_entity.type
_entity.pdbx_description
1 polymer ?
#
loop_
_entity_poly.entity_id
_entity_poly.type
_entity_poly.pdbx_seq_one_letter_code
_entity_poly.pdbx_strand_id
1 'polypeptide(L)'
;MKIGQPTEIPASVSPTVSGAAQKAAQNANASTAATSKATQSTRAAGVAVTVSTLARSLEKTERSDSADIDTQKVASVKASIQDGTYVVNAEAIADKLLSNAQEMLNRSAR
;
A
#
# COMPACT_ATOMS: atom_id res chain seq x y z
N MET A 1 -16.74 42.23 -34.00
CA MET A 1 -18.10 42.34 -33.45
C MET A 1 -18.47 40.95 -32.96
N LYS A 2 -18.49 40.72 -31.65
CA LYS A 2 -19.67 40.83 -30.76
C LYS A 2 -20.60 39.62 -30.94
N ILE A 3 -21.09 39.10 -29.81
CA ILE A 3 -22.31 38.30 -29.58
C ILE A 3 -22.33 36.91 -30.25
N GLY A 4 -22.43 35.77 -29.55
CA GLY A 4 -22.94 35.51 -28.20
C GLY A 4 -24.34 34.90 -28.26
N GLN A 5 -24.42 33.57 -28.05
CA GLN A 5 -25.59 32.79 -27.58
C GLN A 5 -26.88 32.84 -28.45
N PRO A 6 -27.94 32.06 -28.14
CA PRO A 6 -28.06 30.85 -27.29
C PRO A 6 -28.83 29.69 -28.00
N THR A 7 -28.91 28.53 -27.33
CA THR A 7 -30.10 27.70 -27.00
C THR A 7 -31.27 27.67 -28.04
N GLU A 8 -32.00 26.59 -28.35
CA GLU A 8 -32.65 25.59 -27.50
C GLU A 8 -33.12 24.39 -28.36
N ILE A 9 -33.35 23.25 -27.70
CA ILE A 9 -33.90 22.00 -28.24
C ILE A 9 -35.45 22.05 -28.14
N PRO A 10 -36.21 21.43 -29.06
CA PRO A 10 -37.10 20.35 -28.60
C PRO A 10 -37.05 19.15 -29.58
N ALA A 11 -36.74 17.92 -29.14
CA ALA A 11 -37.71 16.94 -28.60
C ALA A 11 -38.94 16.81 -29.53
N SER A 12 -39.30 15.68 -30.14
CA SER A 12 -39.07 14.25 -29.90
C SER A 12 -39.56 13.49 -31.13
N VAL A 13 -39.08 12.27 -31.39
CA VAL A 13 -39.89 11.02 -31.38
C VAL A 13 -39.07 9.85 -31.92
N SER A 14 -38.80 8.85 -31.07
CA SER A 14 -39.06 7.44 -31.38
C SER A 14 -38.82 6.55 -30.15
N PRO A 15 -39.64 5.51 -29.96
CA PRO A 15 -39.81 4.84 -28.68
C PRO A 15 -38.79 3.73 -28.49
N THR A 16 -38.20 3.62 -27.30
CA THR A 16 -37.73 2.32 -26.83
C THR A 16 -37.64 2.30 -25.32
N VAL A 17 -38.40 1.34 -24.80
CA VAL A 17 -38.36 0.67 -23.51
C VAL A 17 -37.01 0.71 -22.78
N SER A 18 -37.09 0.72 -21.45
CA SER A 18 -36.01 0.40 -20.48
C SER A 18 -35.31 1.58 -19.78
N GLY A 19 -36.08 2.59 -19.40
CA GLY A 19 -35.68 3.48 -18.30
C GLY A 19 -35.76 2.76 -16.95
N ALA A 20 -34.62 2.30 -16.42
CA ALA A 20 -34.35 2.16 -14.97
C ALA A 20 -32.96 1.55 -14.68
N ALA A 21 -32.46 0.65 -15.54
CA ALA A 21 -31.24 -0.11 -15.23
C ALA A 21 -29.92 0.57 -15.68
N GLN A 22 -29.96 1.44 -16.69
CA GLN A 22 -28.72 1.98 -17.27
C GLN A 22 -28.14 3.18 -16.49
N LYS A 23 -28.93 3.89 -15.68
CA LYS A 23 -28.43 5.00 -14.84
C LYS A 23 -27.63 4.50 -13.61
N ALA A 24 -27.90 3.29 -13.14
CA ALA A 24 -27.16 2.69 -12.01
C ALA A 24 -25.75 2.21 -12.42
N ALA A 25 -25.57 1.74 -13.65
CA ALA A 25 -24.26 1.25 -14.12
C ALA A 25 -23.27 2.38 -14.45
N GLN A 26 -23.75 3.56 -14.84
CA GLN A 26 -22.88 4.71 -15.15
C GLN A 26 -22.36 5.43 -13.90
N ASN A 27 -23.07 5.33 -12.76
CA ASN A 27 -22.62 5.93 -11.50
C ASN A 27 -21.59 5.06 -10.74
N ALA A 28 -21.57 3.74 -10.97
CA ALA A 28 -20.58 2.84 -10.39
C ALA A 28 -19.20 2.92 -11.08
N ASN A 29 -19.17 3.24 -12.38
CA ASN A 29 -17.92 3.46 -13.11
C ASN A 29 -17.34 4.86 -12.88
N ALA A 30 -18.17 5.87 -12.61
CA ALA A 30 -17.72 7.20 -12.27
C ALA A 30 -17.10 7.27 -10.86
N SER A 31 -17.64 6.53 -9.88
CA SER A 31 -17.06 6.44 -8.54
C SER A 31 -15.72 5.71 -8.54
N THR A 32 -15.59 4.63 -9.31
CA THR A 32 -14.34 3.87 -9.41
C THR A 32 -13.25 4.67 -10.13
N ALA A 33 -13.60 5.45 -11.18
CA ALA A 33 -12.68 6.36 -11.87
C ALA A 33 -12.32 7.60 -11.03
N ALA A 34 -13.25 8.12 -10.23
CA ALA A 34 -12.99 9.23 -9.31
C ALA A 34 -12.11 8.80 -8.13
N THR A 35 -12.29 7.59 -7.59
CA THR A 35 -11.43 7.05 -6.52
C THR A 35 -10.01 6.79 -7.02
N SER A 36 -9.84 6.26 -8.23
CA SER A 36 -8.52 6.02 -8.84
C SER A 36 -7.82 7.31 -9.27
N LYS A 37 -8.55 8.32 -9.73
CA LYS A 37 -8.00 9.68 -9.98
C LYS A 37 -7.67 10.42 -8.68
N ALA A 38 -8.45 10.21 -7.62
CA ALA A 38 -8.17 10.77 -6.29
C ALA A 38 -6.91 10.15 -5.66
N THR A 39 -6.68 8.84 -5.80
CA THR A 39 -5.44 8.18 -5.34
C THR A 39 -4.22 8.58 -6.17
N GLN A 40 -4.40 8.94 -7.45
CA GLN A 40 -3.33 9.48 -8.28
C GLN A 40 -2.99 10.93 -7.93
N SER A 41 -4.00 11.74 -7.59
CA SER A 41 -3.83 13.16 -7.21
C SER A 41 -3.11 13.32 -5.87
N THR A 42 -3.29 12.41 -4.90
CA THR A 42 -2.56 12.46 -3.61
C THR A 42 -1.09 12.05 -3.73
N ARG A 43 -0.67 11.45 -4.86
CA ARG A 43 0.74 11.10 -5.14
C ARG A 43 1.55 12.29 -5.68
N ALA A 44 0.96 13.48 -5.82
CA ALA A 44 1.61 14.65 -6.41
C ALA A 44 2.26 15.60 -5.39
N ALA A 45 2.26 15.26 -4.09
CA ALA A 45 2.94 16.06 -3.05
C ALA A 45 4.40 15.62 -2.79
N GLY A 46 5.02 14.84 -3.70
CA GLY A 46 6.40 14.38 -3.57
C GLY A 46 6.95 13.76 -4.86
N VAL A 47 8.27 13.52 -4.88
CA VAL A 47 8.95 12.84 -5.99
C VAL A 47 8.46 11.40 -6.10
N ALA A 48 7.91 11.02 -7.26
CA ALA A 48 7.42 9.66 -7.48
C ALA A 48 8.59 8.68 -7.68
N VAL A 49 8.99 7.98 -6.61
CA VAL A 49 9.96 6.87 -6.69
C VAL A 49 9.28 5.62 -7.24
N THR A 50 9.89 4.98 -8.23
CA THR A 50 9.44 3.69 -8.75
C THR A 50 10.34 2.58 -8.23
N VAL A 51 9.81 1.74 -7.36
CA VAL A 51 10.47 0.49 -6.94
C VAL A 51 10.17 -0.59 -7.99
N SER A 52 11.05 -1.56 -8.22
CA SER A 52 10.81 -2.64 -9.20
C SER A 52 9.61 -3.53 -8.78
N THR A 53 8.98 -4.18 -9.75
CA THR A 53 7.86 -5.11 -9.49
C THR A 53 8.31 -6.30 -8.63
N LEU A 54 9.51 -6.82 -8.88
CA LEU A 54 10.11 -7.90 -8.10
C LEU A 54 10.32 -7.53 -6.63
N ALA A 55 10.88 -6.34 -6.35
CA ALA A 55 11.08 -5.89 -4.98
C ALA A 55 9.75 -5.70 -4.23
N ARG A 56 8.70 -5.22 -4.93
CA ARG A 56 7.34 -5.13 -4.36
C ARG A 56 6.72 -6.49 -4.06
N SER A 57 6.99 -7.50 -4.89
CA SER A 57 6.51 -8.87 -4.67
C SER A 57 7.19 -9.52 -3.48
N LEU A 58 8.50 -9.30 -3.28
CA LEU A 58 9.25 -9.83 -2.13
C LEU A 58 8.79 -9.18 -0.82
N GLU A 59 8.62 -7.84 -0.79
CA GLU A 59 8.12 -7.12 0.39
C GLU A 59 6.74 -7.64 0.86
N LYS A 60 5.89 -8.03 -0.08
CA LYS A 60 4.56 -8.57 0.23
C LYS A 60 4.60 -9.97 0.85
N THR A 61 5.65 -10.74 0.58
CA THR A 61 5.85 -12.07 1.18
C THR A 61 6.34 -11.94 2.63
N GLU A 62 7.30 -11.04 2.88
CA GLU A 62 7.89 -10.79 4.21
C GLU A 62 6.90 -10.16 5.21
N ARG A 63 5.85 -9.48 4.74
CA ARG A 63 4.81 -8.84 5.57
C ARG A 63 3.65 -9.76 5.98
N SER A 64 3.79 -11.08 5.85
CA SER A 64 2.78 -12.04 6.35
C SER A 64 2.93 -12.20 7.88
N ASP A 65 2.71 -11.09 8.58
CA ASP A 65 3.19 -10.67 9.92
C ASP A 65 2.59 -11.41 11.14
N SER A 66 2.16 -12.66 10.99
CA SER A 66 1.57 -13.41 12.13
C SER A 66 2.06 -14.85 12.29
N ALA A 67 2.92 -15.33 11.38
CA ALA A 67 3.50 -16.67 11.47
C ALA A 67 4.95 -16.69 11.98
N ASP A 68 5.66 -15.54 12.01
CA ASP A 68 7.11 -15.51 12.25
C ASP A 68 7.52 -15.14 13.70
N ILE A 69 6.58 -14.68 14.54
CA ILE A 69 6.89 -14.34 15.93
C ILE A 69 6.65 -15.55 16.83
N ASP A 70 7.73 -16.08 17.41
CA ASP A 70 7.66 -17.07 18.47
C ASP A 70 7.16 -16.42 19.78
N THR A 71 5.85 -16.51 20.00
CA THR A 71 5.18 -15.99 21.20
C THR A 71 5.65 -16.65 22.49
N GLN A 72 6.08 -17.92 22.45
CA GLN A 72 6.60 -18.62 23.63
C GLN A 72 7.96 -18.05 24.04
N LYS A 73 8.84 -17.83 23.06
CA LYS A 73 10.13 -17.17 23.29
C LYS A 73 9.95 -15.75 23.83
N VAL A 74 9.02 -14.98 23.27
CA VAL A 74 8.72 -13.62 23.78
C VAL A 74 8.24 -13.67 25.24
N ALA A 75 7.32 -14.58 25.57
CA ALA A 75 6.83 -14.74 26.94
C ALA A 75 7.96 -15.12 27.92
N SER A 76 8.81 -16.06 27.54
CA SER A 76 9.97 -16.48 28.35
C SER A 76 10.95 -15.34 28.59
N VAL A 77 11.30 -14.57 27.56
CA VAL A 77 12.21 -13.42 27.70
C VAL A 77 11.57 -12.34 28.59
N LYS A 78 10.28 -12.07 28.41
CA LYS A 78 9.54 -11.10 29.24
C LYS A 78 9.53 -11.50 30.73
N ALA A 79 9.36 -12.79 31.03
CA ALA A 79 9.45 -13.30 32.40
C ALA A 79 10.86 -13.11 32.98
N SER A 80 11.89 -13.51 32.22
CA SER A 80 13.31 -13.36 32.62
C SER A 80 13.69 -11.92 32.97
N ILE A 81 13.13 -10.95 32.22
CA ILE A 81 13.35 -9.52 32.47
C ILE A 81 12.63 -9.06 33.74
N GLN A 82 11.38 -9.50 33.97
CA GLN A 82 10.62 -9.18 35.18
C GLN A 82 11.26 -9.77 36.44
N ASP A 83 11.78 -11.00 36.35
CA ASP A 83 12.43 -11.69 37.45
C ASP A 83 13.86 -11.19 37.72
N GLY A 84 14.38 -10.28 36.86
CA GLY A 84 15.73 -9.73 36.96
C GLY A 84 16.85 -10.73 36.64
N THR A 85 16.50 -11.89 36.07
CA THR A 85 17.45 -12.97 35.75
C THR A 85 17.99 -12.89 34.32
N TYR A 86 17.46 -11.97 33.51
CA TYR A 86 17.97 -11.74 32.16
C TYR A 86 19.39 -11.17 32.19
N VAL A 87 20.35 -11.93 31.67
CA VAL A 87 21.76 -11.52 31.54
C VAL A 87 22.06 -11.20 30.09
N VAL A 88 22.64 -10.02 29.87
CA VAL A 88 23.10 -9.59 28.54
C VAL A 88 24.36 -10.36 28.17
N ASN A 89 24.32 -11.08 27.05
CA ASN A 89 25.50 -11.72 26.48
C ASN A 89 26.17 -10.78 25.44
N ALA A 90 27.33 -10.23 25.79
CA ALA A 90 28.07 -9.31 24.93
C ALA A 90 28.63 -9.97 23.65
N GLU A 91 29.06 -11.23 23.72
CA GLU A 91 29.59 -11.98 22.57
C GLU A 91 28.48 -12.21 21.53
N ALA A 92 27.30 -12.62 21.98
CA ALA A 92 26.14 -12.80 21.11
C ALA A 92 25.72 -11.50 20.40
N ILE A 93 25.86 -10.35 21.07
CA ILE A 93 25.62 -9.04 20.46
C ILE A 93 26.67 -8.76 19.39
N ALA A 94 27.95 -8.96 19.70
CA ALA A 94 29.04 -8.72 18.76
C ALA A 94 28.90 -9.58 17.49
N ASP A 95 28.56 -10.85 17.63
CA ASP A 95 28.33 -11.77 16.51
C ASP A 95 27.16 -11.29 15.63
N LYS A 96 26.06 -10.83 16.24
CA LYS A 96 24.92 -10.30 15.48
C LYS A 96 25.22 -8.99 14.79
N LEU A 97 26.02 -8.10 15.41
CA LEU A 97 26.47 -6.88 14.77
C LEU A 97 27.35 -7.17 13.56
N LEU A 98 28.31 -8.09 13.69
CA LEU A 98 29.19 -8.48 12.58
C LEU A 98 28.39 -9.14 11.45
N SER A 99 27.48 -10.06 11.79
CA SER A 99 26.61 -10.71 10.81
C SER A 99 25.74 -9.70 10.05
N ASN A 100 25.16 -8.71 10.76
CA ASN A 100 24.38 -7.66 10.12
C ASN A 100 25.24 -6.76 9.23
N ALA A 101 26.45 -6.40 9.66
CA ALA A 101 27.40 -5.61 8.88
C ALA A 101 27.84 -6.34 7.61
N GLN A 102 28.10 -7.65 7.69
CA GLN A 102 28.39 -8.50 6.54
C GLN A 102 27.20 -8.49 5.56
N GLU A 103 25.98 -8.69 6.05
CA GLU A 103 24.79 -8.66 5.20
C GLU A 103 24.63 -7.31 4.48
N MET A 104 24.83 -6.19 5.19
CA MET A 104 24.81 -4.86 4.59
C MET A 104 25.87 -4.69 3.50
N LEU A 105 27.10 -5.14 3.75
CA LEU A 105 28.19 -5.08 2.78
C LEU A 105 27.90 -5.95 1.55
N ASN A 106 27.42 -7.17 1.75
CA ASN A 106 27.02 -8.08 0.68
C ASN A 106 25.87 -7.52 -0.17
N ARG A 107 24.95 -6.75 0.43
CA ARG A 107 23.91 -6.03 -0.32
C ARG A 107 24.44 -4.82 -1.10
N SER A 108 25.47 -4.14 -0.59
CA SER A 108 26.11 -3.00 -1.27
C SER A 108 27.08 -3.43 -2.37
N ALA A 109 27.66 -4.63 -2.27
CA ALA A 109 28.60 -5.18 -3.25
C ALA A 109 27.93 -5.90 -4.43
N ARG A 110 26.60 -6.07 -4.37
CA ARG A 110 25.75 -6.57 -5.45
C ARG A 110 25.10 -5.42 -6.20
#